data_AF-C3Z370-F1
#
_entry.id   AF-C3Z370-F1
#
_cell.length_a   1.000
_cell.length_b   1.000
_cell.length_c   1.000
_cell.angle_alpha   90.00
_cell.angle_beta   90.00
_cell.angle_gamma   90.00
#
_symmetry.space_group_name_H-M   'P 1'
#
loop_
_entity.id
_entity.type
_entity.pdbx_description
1 polymer ?
#
loop_
_entity_poly.entity_id
_entity_poly.type
_entity_poly.pdbx_seq_one_letter_code
_entity_poly.pdbx_strand_id
1 'polypeptide(L)'
;DPEPFFEKCVFDACGCDRGGDCECFCTAVAAYARECNEKGVAIRWRQNGRCAMQCESGKEYKACGTSCPKTCYNLYASDQCTTTCVEGCHCPNGTVQHNGKCITPVQCPC
;
A
#
# COMPACT_ATOMS: atom_id res chain seq x y z
N ASP A 1 8.09 -1.96 20.20
CA ASP A 1 7.56 -3.12 20.89
C ASP A 1 6.42 -3.73 20.06
N PRO A 2 6.54 -4.98 19.57
CA PRO A 2 5.52 -5.63 18.73
C PRO A 2 4.47 -6.43 19.52
N GLU A 3 4.68 -6.69 20.81
CA GLU A 3 3.85 -7.55 21.65
C GLU A 3 2.34 -7.23 21.62
N PRO A 4 1.88 -5.97 21.79
CA PRO A 4 0.45 -5.66 21.74
C PRO A 4 -0.19 -5.90 20.37
N PHE A 5 0.59 -5.79 19.29
CA PHE A 5 0.10 -6.10 17.93
C PHE A 5 -0.01 -7.60 17.71
N PHE A 6 0.91 -8.37 18.29
CA PHE A 6 0.88 -9.81 18.24
C PHE A 6 -0.34 -10.38 18.98
N GLU A 7 -0.59 -9.93 20.21
CA GLU A 7 -1.75 -10.36 20.99
C GLU A 7 -3.07 -10.03 20.28
N LYS A 8 -3.18 -8.82 19.71
CA LYS A 8 -4.34 -8.42 18.92
C LYS A 8 -4.49 -9.27 17.66
N CYS A 9 -3.40 -9.57 16.96
CA CYS A 9 -3.43 -10.45 15.79
C CYS A 9 -3.94 -11.85 16.15
N VAL A 10 -3.49 -12.41 17.27
CA VAL A 10 -3.96 -13.72 17.76
C VAL A 10 -5.45 -13.66 18.06
N PHE A 11 -5.90 -12.62 18.76
CA PHE A 11 -7.31 -12.42 19.07
C PHE A 11 -8.18 -12.28 17.81
N ASP A 12 -7.81 -11.40 16.89
CA ASP A 12 -8.56 -11.13 15.65
C ASP A 12 -8.58 -12.36 14.72
N ALA A 13 -7.46 -13.10 14.62
CA ALA A 13 -7.39 -14.31 13.78
C ALA A 13 -8.17 -15.48 14.39
N CYS A 14 -8.12 -15.68 15.71
CA CYS A 14 -8.84 -16.75 16.39
C CYS A 14 -10.34 -16.51 16.53
N GLY A 15 -10.82 -15.26 16.35
CA GLY A 15 -12.25 -14.94 16.37
C GLY A 15 -12.92 -14.91 14.98
N CYS A 16 -12.15 -15.12 13.91
CA CYS A 16 -12.67 -15.18 12.55
C CYS A 16 -13.06 -16.61 12.17
N ASP A 17 -14.18 -17.07 12.71
CA ASP A 17 -14.60 -18.48 12.66
C ASP A 17 -15.58 -18.78 11.51
N ARG A 18 -15.92 -17.76 10.71
CA ARG A 18 -17.03 -17.82 9.73
C ARG A 18 -16.59 -18.02 8.28
N GLY A 19 -15.31 -18.37 8.06
CA GLY A 19 -14.70 -18.50 6.74
C GLY A 19 -14.27 -17.14 6.19
N GLY A 20 -13.01 -17.04 5.80
CA GLY A 20 -12.36 -15.77 5.47
C GLY A 20 -11.14 -15.45 6.35
N ASP A 21 -10.60 -16.44 7.07
CA ASP A 21 -9.52 -16.33 8.07
C ASP A 21 -8.28 -15.57 7.54
N CYS A 22 -8.06 -15.59 6.22
CA CYS A 22 -7.05 -14.79 5.56
C CYS A 22 -7.27 -13.28 5.73
N GLU A 23 -8.50 -12.78 5.65
CA GLU A 23 -8.82 -11.34 5.69
C GLU A 23 -8.52 -10.72 7.06
N CYS A 24 -8.88 -11.41 8.14
CA CYS A 24 -8.66 -10.93 9.51
C CYS A 24 -7.16 -10.89 9.84
N PHE A 25 -6.44 -11.96 9.51
CA PHE A 25 -4.98 -12.01 9.63
C PHE A 25 -4.31 -10.87 8.83
N CYS A 26 -4.69 -10.68 7.56
CA CYS A 26 -4.11 -9.63 6.73
C CYS A 26 -4.39 -8.22 7.29
N THR A 27 -5.56 -8.00 7.89
CA THR A 27 -5.92 -6.71 8.49
C THR A 27 -5.08 -6.43 9.73
N ALA A 28 -4.88 -7.42 10.59
CA ALA A 28 -4.04 -7.27 11.78
C ALA A 28 -2.58 -6.97 11.42
N VAL A 29 -2.00 -7.72 10.47
CA VAL A 29 -0.61 -7.47 10.02
C VAL A 29 -0.48 -6.13 9.32
N ALA A 30 -1.47 -5.72 8.51
CA ALA A 30 -1.49 -4.41 7.87
C ALA A 30 -1.49 -3.26 8.89
N ALA A 31 -2.20 -3.40 10.01
CA ALA A 31 -2.21 -2.41 11.09
C ALA A 31 -0.80 -2.24 11.69
N TYR A 32 -0.08 -3.32 11.97
CA TYR A 32 1.30 -3.24 12.44
C TYR A 32 2.25 -2.63 11.39
N ALA A 33 2.12 -3.04 10.12
CA ALA A 33 2.94 -2.49 9.04
C ALA A 33 2.73 -0.98 8.84
N ARG A 34 1.51 -0.47 9.06
CA ARG A 34 1.21 0.97 9.02
C ARG A 34 1.96 1.73 10.12
N GLU A 35 1.99 1.21 11.34
CA GLU A 35 2.73 1.83 12.45
C GLU A 35 4.24 1.84 12.20
N CYS A 36 4.76 0.81 11.53
CA CYS A 36 6.14 0.81 11.05
C CYS A 36 6.38 1.92 10.02
N ASN A 37 5.47 2.11 9.05
CA ASN A 37 5.58 3.18 8.05
C ASN A 37 5.56 4.57 8.68
N GLU A 38 4.73 4.81 9.70
CA GLU A 38 4.70 6.08 10.45
C GLU A 38 6.03 6.38 11.16
N LYS A 39 6.78 5.33 11.50
CA LYS A 39 8.14 5.44 12.06
C LYS A 39 9.25 5.41 10.99
N GLY A 40 8.87 5.51 9.71
CA GLY A 40 9.81 5.52 8.59
C GLY A 40 10.37 4.14 8.21
N VAL A 41 9.79 3.05 8.72
CA VAL A 41 10.23 1.68 8.46
C VAL A 41 9.24 0.98 7.53
N ALA A 42 9.59 0.90 6.25
CA ALA A 42 8.77 0.25 5.24
C ALA A 42 9.07 -1.25 5.13
N ILE A 43 8.13 -2.11 5.52
CA ILE A 43 8.29 -3.57 5.50
C ILE A 43 7.46 -4.16 4.35
N ARG A 44 8.11 -4.82 3.38
CA ARG A 44 7.40 -5.54 2.31
C ARG A 44 6.96 -6.92 2.80
N TRP A 45 5.72 -7.02 3.27
CA TRP A 45 5.22 -8.23 3.95
C TRP A 45 4.20 -9.05 3.13
N ARG A 46 3.47 -8.44 2.18
CA ARG A 46 2.52 -9.15 1.29
C ARG A 46 3.24 -9.91 0.19
N GLN A 47 2.87 -11.18 -0.02
CA GLN A 47 3.44 -12.07 -1.03
C GLN A 47 2.39 -13.07 -1.55
N ASN A 48 2.71 -13.80 -2.62
CA ASN A 48 1.85 -14.87 -3.13
C ASN A 48 1.61 -15.92 -2.05
N GLY A 49 0.35 -16.30 -1.86
CA GLY A 49 -0.06 -17.21 -0.76
C GLY A 49 -0.12 -16.57 0.62
N ARG A 50 0.24 -15.28 0.77
CA ARG A 50 0.16 -14.52 2.03
C ARG A 50 -0.29 -13.09 1.80
N CYS A 51 -1.59 -12.86 1.90
CA CYS A 51 -2.17 -11.51 1.82
C CYS A 51 -1.84 -10.76 0.53
N ALA A 52 -1.70 -11.50 -0.58
CA ALA A 52 -1.31 -10.95 -1.87
C ALA A 52 -2.26 -9.82 -2.29
N MET A 53 -1.68 -8.68 -2.66
CA MET A 53 -2.41 -7.54 -3.21
C MET A 53 -2.25 -7.57 -4.73
N GLN A 54 -3.36 -7.70 -5.45
CA GLN A 54 -3.38 -7.63 -6.90
C GLN A 54 -3.51 -6.17 -7.32
N CYS A 55 -2.54 -5.70 -8.11
CA CYS A 55 -2.54 -4.35 -8.64
C CYS A 55 -2.78 -4.38 -10.15
N GLU A 56 -3.81 -3.65 -10.58
CA GLU A 56 -4.19 -3.57 -11.99
C GLU A 56 -3.70 -2.28 -12.64
N SER A 57 -3.90 -2.15 -13.96
CA SER A 57 -3.66 -0.91 -14.70
C SER A 57 -2.21 -0.40 -14.66
N GLY A 58 -1.25 -1.35 -14.63
CA GLY A 58 0.18 -1.06 -14.61
C GLY A 58 0.72 -0.55 -13.27
N LYS A 59 -0.08 -0.65 -12.20
CA LYS A 59 0.36 -0.33 -10.84
C LYS A 59 1.13 -1.49 -10.23
N GLU A 60 1.99 -1.17 -9.28
CA GLU A 60 2.75 -2.14 -8.50
C GLU A 60 2.44 -2.00 -7.00
N TYR A 61 2.48 -3.12 -6.29
CA TYR A 61 2.36 -3.12 -4.84
C TYR A 61 3.60 -2.48 -4.20
N LYS A 62 3.37 -1.44 -3.39
CA LYS A 62 4.36 -0.82 -2.50
C LYS A 62 3.84 -0.89 -1.07
N ALA A 63 4.70 -1.36 -0.16
CA ALA A 63 4.44 -1.31 1.28
C ALA A 63 4.41 0.13 1.82
N CYS A 64 5.08 1.05 1.12
CA CYS A 64 5.18 2.47 1.44
C CYS A 64 5.33 3.22 0.11
N GLY A 65 4.21 3.78 -0.38
CA GLY A 65 4.14 4.62 -1.57
C GLY A 65 3.63 6.01 -1.23
N THR A 66 3.84 6.96 -2.14
CA THR A 66 3.33 8.32 -1.95
C THR A 66 1.80 8.33 -1.95
N SER A 67 1.22 9.09 -1.02
CA SER A 67 -0.22 9.41 -1.00
C SER A 67 -0.58 10.47 -2.06
N CYS A 68 0.43 11.14 -2.64
CA CYS A 68 0.27 12.18 -3.67
C CYS A 68 0.94 11.72 -4.98
N PRO A 69 0.30 10.82 -5.75
CA PRO A 69 0.87 10.37 -7.02
C PRO A 69 0.96 11.53 -8.02
N LYS A 70 2.04 11.55 -8.80
CA LYS A 70 2.14 12.44 -9.96
C LYS A 70 1.02 12.10 -10.95
N THR A 71 0.38 13.13 -11.49
CA THR A 71 -0.64 12.97 -12.54
C THR A 71 -0.21 13.73 -13.79
N CYS A 72 -0.82 13.46 -14.94
CA CYS A 72 -0.58 14.26 -16.14
C CYS A 72 -0.86 15.76 -15.94
N TYR A 73 -1.80 16.09 -15.05
CA TYR A 73 -2.16 17.48 -14.74
C TYR A 73 -1.24 18.12 -13.70
N ASN A 74 -0.54 17.32 -12.89
CA ASN A 74 0.38 17.80 -11.87
C ASN A 74 1.57 16.85 -11.69
N LEU A 75 2.67 17.16 -12.40
CA LEU A 75 3.92 16.40 -12.35
C LEU A 75 4.76 16.64 -11.08
N TYR A 76 4.45 17.69 -10.32
CA TYR A 76 5.17 18.09 -9.11
C TYR A 76 4.42 17.73 -7.82
N ALA A 77 3.29 17.00 -7.93
CA ALA A 77 2.43 16.65 -6.79
C ALA A 77 3.17 15.92 -5.66
N SER A 78 4.18 15.12 -6.00
CA SER A 78 4.96 14.37 -4.99
C SER A 78 5.95 15.24 -4.22
N ASP A 79 6.40 16.37 -4.77
CA ASP A 79 7.44 17.21 -4.16
C ASP A 79 6.89 18.07 -3.01
N GLN A 80 5.57 18.27 -2.97
CA GLN A 80 4.86 18.98 -1.90
C GLN A 80 4.11 18.05 -0.94
N CYS A 81 4.29 16.73 -1.08
CA CYS A 81 3.56 15.75 -0.30
C CYS A 81 4.19 15.60 1.09
N THR A 82 3.60 16.23 2.10
CA THR A 82 4.05 16.14 3.51
C THR A 82 3.44 14.96 4.27
N THR A 83 2.73 14.07 3.58
CA THR A 83 2.04 12.95 4.23
C THR A 83 2.95 11.74 4.38
N THR A 84 2.76 11.00 5.47
CA THR A 84 3.35 9.67 5.64
C THR A 84 2.96 8.78 4.47
N CYS A 85 3.90 7.98 3.98
CA CYS A 85 3.62 7.02 2.92
C CYS A 85 2.54 6.02 3.33
N VAL A 86 1.83 5.48 2.35
CA VAL A 86 0.76 4.51 2.55
C VAL A 86 1.06 3.22 1.81
N GLU A 87 0.59 2.10 2.35
CA GLU A 87 0.61 0.82 1.65
C GLU A 87 -0.46 0.83 0.54
N GLY A 88 -0.12 0.31 -0.65
CA GLY A 88 -1.11 0.13 -1.70
C GLY A 88 -0.54 -0.17 -3.08
N CYS A 89 -1.38 0.03 -4.09
CA CYS A 89 -1.02 -0.06 -5.51
C CYS A 89 -0.66 1.33 -6.04
N HIS A 90 0.60 1.51 -6.41
CA HIS A 90 1.13 2.79 -6.88
C HIS A 90 1.70 2.67 -8.28
N CYS A 91 1.80 3.81 -8.98
CA CYS A 91 2.49 3.83 -10.25
C CYS A 91 4.00 3.57 -10.07
N PRO A 92 4.63 2.79 -10.97
CA PRO A 92 6.05 2.55 -10.95
C PRO A 92 6.83 3.85 -11.19
N ASN A 93 8.09 3.86 -10.75
CA ASN A 93 8.94 5.04 -10.90
C ASN A 93 9.08 5.44 -12.38
N GLY A 94 9.01 6.74 -12.66
CA GLY A 94 9.05 7.27 -14.02
C GLY A 94 7.70 7.29 -14.75
N THR A 95 6.62 6.83 -14.11
CA THR A 95 5.25 6.91 -14.65
C THR A 95 4.37 7.85 -13.84
N VAL A 96 3.27 8.30 -14.45
CA VAL A 96 2.29 9.22 -13.87
C VAL A 96 0.89 8.62 -14.03
N GLN A 97 -0.01 9.01 -13.13
CA GLN A 97 -1.38 8.56 -13.15
C GLN A 97 -2.22 9.39 -14.14
N HIS A 98 -2.95 8.70 -15.00
CA HIS A 98 -3.93 9.29 -15.90
C HIS A 98 -5.10 8.31 -16.10
N ASN A 99 -6.34 8.76 -15.85
CA ASN A 99 -7.55 7.93 -15.95
C ASN A 99 -7.43 6.56 -15.28
N GLY A 100 -6.87 6.53 -14.06
CA GLY A 100 -6.70 5.30 -13.28
C GLY A 100 -5.52 4.40 -13.70
N LYS A 101 -4.86 4.69 -14.82
CA LYS A 101 -3.71 3.93 -15.35
C LYS A 101 -2.40 4.67 -15.12
N CYS A 102 -1.31 3.91 -15.13
CA CYS A 102 0.04 4.46 -15.10
C CYS A 102 0.59 4.53 -16.53
N ILE A 103 0.94 5.74 -16.96
CA ILE A 103 1.51 6.00 -18.29
C ILE A 103 2.81 6.79 -18.15
N THR A 104 3.63 6.82 -19.20
CA THR A 104 4.81 7.68 -19.21
C THR A 104 4.40 9.15 -19.37
N PRO A 105 5.15 10.13 -18.82
CA PRO A 105 4.82 11.55 -18.96
C PRO A 105 4.65 12.02 -20.40
N VAL A 106 5.38 11.41 -21.35
CA VAL A 106 5.32 11.73 -22.79
C VAL A 106 3.98 11.31 -23.42
N GLN A 107 3.27 10.36 -22.80
CA GLN A 107 1.96 9.91 -23.26
C GLN A 107 0.81 10.72 -22.67
N CYS A 108 1.08 11.72 -21.84
CA CYS A 108 0.05 12.59 -21.31
C CYS A 108 -0.63 13.36 -22.46
N PRO A 109 -1.97 13.44 -22.47
CA PRO A 109 -2.65 14.31 -23.43
C PRO A 109 -2.30 15.78 -23.15
N CYS A 110 -2.21 16.56 -24.22
CA CYS A 110 -2.01 18.00 -24.15
C CYS A 110 -3.21 18.72 -23.53
#